data_AF-F8PFT3-F1
#
_entry.id   AF-F8PFT3-F1
#
_cell.length_a   1.000
_cell.length_b   1.000
_cell.length_c   1.000
_cell.angle_alpha   90.00
_cell.angle_beta   90.00
_cell.angle_gamma   90.00
#
_symmetry.space_group_name_H-M   'P 1'
#
loop_
_entity.id
_entity.type
_entity.pdbx_description
1 polymer ?
#
loop_
_entity_poly.entity_id
_entity_poly.type
_entity_poly.pdbx_seq_one_letter_code
_entity_poly.pdbx_strand_id
1 'polypeptide(L)'
;MLLVDRYCVHHLPVRWCSCPNAACSDVQLLSNGLYPASQKKPQTAFTFVLLDDSLINNKECKIFVMTFYSKIWHVINSVFLHKVP
;
A
#
# COMPACT_ATOMS: atom_id res chain seq x y z
N MET A 1 -1.45 -8.64 -6.24
CA MET A 1 -1.80 -7.57 -5.27
C MET A 1 -0.71 -6.51 -5.35
N LEU A 2 -1.08 -5.23 -5.32
CA LEU A 2 -0.14 -4.13 -5.25
C LEU A 2 0.14 -3.82 -3.78
N LEU A 3 1.38 -4.01 -3.34
CA LEU A 3 1.85 -3.56 -2.05
C LEU A 3 2.55 -2.22 -2.23
N VAL A 4 2.06 -1.19 -1.55
CA VAL A 4 2.65 0.15 -1.60
C VAL A 4 3.39 0.39 -0.29
N ASP A 5 4.68 0.68 -0.42
CA ASP A 5 5.54 1.12 0.68
C ASP A 5 6.01 2.56 0.42
N ARG A 6 6.64 3.17 1.43
CA ARG A 6 7.10 4.57 1.41
C ARG A 6 8.07 4.91 0.26
N TYR A 7 8.79 3.93 -0.27
CA TYR A 7 9.78 4.13 -1.34
C TYR A 7 9.47 3.42 -2.65
N CYS A 8 8.62 2.39 -2.62
CA CYS A 8 8.41 1.52 -3.77
C CYS A 8 7.05 0.82 -3.75
N VAL A 9 6.67 0.31 -4.92
CA VAL A 9 5.50 -0.55 -5.08
C VAL A 9 5.93 -1.93 -5.55
N HIS A 10 5.46 -2.94 -4.84
CA HIS A 10 5.72 -4.33 -5.15
C HIS A 10 4.45 -4.99 -5.68
N HIS A 11 4.55 -5.66 -6.82
CA HIS A 11 3.48 -6.54 -7.29
C HIS A 11 3.73 -7.95 -6.79
N LEU A 12 2.93 -8.41 -5.82
CA LEU A 12 3.12 -9.71 -5.16
C LEU A 12 1.86 -10.58 -5.33
N PRO A 13 2.04 -11.89 -5.63
CA PRO A 13 0.94 -12.83 -5.55
C PRO A 13 0.59 -13.08 -4.07
N VAL A 14 -0.67 -12.85 -3.71
CA VAL A 14 -1.18 -13.13 -2.36
C VAL A 14 -2.08 -14.36 -2.43
N ARG A 15 -1.82 -15.33 -1.56
CA ARG A 15 -2.70 -16.49 -1.36
C ARG A 15 -3.50 -16.27 -0.09
N TRP A 16 -4.82 -16.18 -0.24
CA TRP A 16 -5.74 -16.07 0.88
C TRP A 16 -5.85 -17.41 1.60
N CYS A 17 -5.89 -17.38 2.92
CA CYS A 17 -6.19 -18.57 3.70
C CYS A 17 -7.67 -18.93 3.51
N SER A 18 -7.95 -20.22 3.23
CA SER A 18 -9.30 -20.75 2.99
C SER A 18 -9.69 -21.83 4.02
N CYS A 19 -9.04 -21.87 5.18
CA CYS A 19 -9.43 -22.76 6.27
C CYS A 19 -10.86 -22.49 6.76
N PRO A 20 -11.54 -23.47 7.40
CA PRO A 20 -12.93 -23.33 7.85
C PRO A 20 -13.19 -22.15 8.81
N ASN A 21 -12.16 -21.71 9.53
CA ASN A 21 -12.21 -20.57 10.45
C ASN A 21 -11.30 -19.41 9.97
N ALA A 22 -11.00 -19.36 8.67
CA ALA A 22 -10.16 -18.32 8.12
C ALA A 22 -10.87 -16.97 8.21
N ALA A 23 -10.15 -15.96 8.71
CA ALA A 23 -10.65 -14.60 8.76
C ALA A 23 -10.86 -14.02 7.35
N CYS A 24 -11.65 -12.95 7.23
CA CYS A 24 -11.82 -12.22 5.98
C CYS A 24 -10.48 -11.69 5.44
N SER A 25 -10.41 -11.42 4.13
CA SER A 25 -9.17 -11.02 3.44
C SER A 25 -8.56 -9.72 3.98
N ASP A 26 -9.39 -8.77 4.39
CA ASP A 26 -8.99 -7.54 5.07
C ASP A 26 -8.33 -7.84 6.43
N VAL A 27 -8.93 -8.73 7.22
CA VAL A 27 -8.38 -9.15 8.52
C VAL A 27 -7.08 -9.93 8.33
N GLN A 28 -7.01 -10.82 7.35
CA GLN A 28 -5.77 -11.53 7.02
C GLN A 28 -4.65 -10.57 6.64
N LEU A 29 -4.93 -9.48 5.92
CA LEU A 29 -3.94 -8.44 5.64
C LEU A 29 -3.51 -7.69 6.89
N LEU A 30 -4.47 -7.27 7.73
CA LEU A 30 -4.20 -6.55 8.97
C LEU A 30 -3.32 -7.38 9.92
N SER A 31 -3.60 -8.67 10.06
CA SER A 31 -2.79 -9.60 10.85
C SER A 31 -1.36 -9.74 10.32
N ASN A 32 -1.12 -9.44 9.05
CA ASN A 32 0.21 -9.45 8.42
C ASN A 32 0.87 -8.06 8.36
N GLY A 33 0.35 -7.06 9.08
CA GLY A 33 0.94 -5.72 9.10
C GLY A 33 0.65 -4.89 7.85
N LEU A 34 -0.38 -5.25 7.09
CA LEU A 34 -0.77 -4.57 5.85
C LEU A 34 -2.18 -4.00 5.96
N TYR A 35 -2.35 -2.76 5.51
CA TYR A 35 -3.65 -2.11 5.48
C TYR A 35 -4.28 -2.19 4.09
N PRO A 36 -5.45 -2.83 3.91
CA PRO A 36 -6.10 -2.92 2.60
C PRO A 36 -6.62 -1.57 2.11
N ALA A 37 -6.47 -1.28 0.82
CA ALA A 37 -7.11 -0.13 0.18
C ALA A 37 -8.64 -0.28 0.09
N SER A 38 -9.13 -1.51 0.08
CA SER A 38 -10.56 -1.84 0.05
C SER A 38 -10.82 -3.08 0.91
N GLN A 39 -11.82 -2.99 1.80
CA GLN A 39 -12.19 -4.08 2.71
C GLN A 39 -12.90 -5.24 1.98
N LYS A 40 -13.65 -4.96 0.90
CA LYS A 40 -14.44 -5.99 0.20
C LYS A 40 -13.59 -6.80 -0.79
N LYS A 41 -12.69 -6.15 -1.51
CA LYS A 41 -11.84 -6.76 -2.54
C LYS A 41 -10.47 -6.06 -2.55
N PRO A 42 -9.57 -6.40 -1.62
CA PRO A 42 -8.26 -5.78 -1.54
C PRO A 42 -7.40 -6.19 -2.76
N GLN A 43 -7.27 -5.28 -3.72
CA GLN A 43 -6.31 -5.39 -4.83
C GLN A 43 -4.99 -4.69 -4.52
N THR A 44 -5.04 -3.71 -3.62
CA THR A 44 -3.92 -2.90 -3.16
C THR A 44 -3.89 -2.93 -1.63
N ALA A 45 -2.70 -3.01 -1.05
CA ALA A 45 -2.47 -2.85 0.38
C ALA A 45 -1.28 -1.92 0.64
N PHE A 46 -1.28 -1.27 1.80
CA PHE A 46 -0.30 -0.29 2.22
C PHE A 46 0.44 -0.80 3.45
N THR A 47 1.72 -0.46 3.59
CA THR A 47 2.45 -0.65 4.86
C THR A 47 1.97 0.38 5.88
N PHE A 48 1.98 0.02 7.17
CA PHE A 48 1.64 0.99 8.22
C PHE A 48 2.62 2.16 8.30
N VAL A 49 3.90 1.91 8.02
CA VAL A 49 4.94 2.97 7.96
C VAL A 49 4.59 4.04 6.94
N LEU A 50 4.10 3.63 5.76
CA LEU A 50 3.64 4.55 4.73
C LEU A 50 2.43 5.38 5.19
N LEU A 51 1.49 4.77 5.91
CA LEU A 51 0.33 5.46 6.45
C LEU A 51 0.73 6.47 7.53
N ASP A 52 1.66 6.13 8.40
CA ASP A 52 2.19 7.02 9.42
C ASP A 52 2.91 8.22 8.79
N ASP A 53 3.78 7.99 7.79
CA ASP A 53 4.42 9.06 7.02
C ASP A 53 3.39 9.99 6.35
N SER A 54 2.28 9.43 5.84
CA SER A 54 1.18 10.22 5.28
C SER A 54 0.49 11.08 6.34
N LEU A 55 0.28 10.55 7.55
CA LEU A 55 -0.37 11.27 8.65
C LEU A 55 0.52 12.40 9.18
N ILE A 56 1.83 12.15 9.32
CA ILE A 56 2.80 13.17 9.71
C ILE A 56 2.83 14.30 8.68
N ASN A 57 2.96 13.97 7.39
CA ASN A 57 2.96 14.96 6.31
C ASN A 57 1.64 15.75 6.24
N ASN A 58 0.51 15.11 6.52
CA ASN A 58 -0.77 15.80 6.57
C ASN A 58 -0.85 16.79 7.74
N LYS A 59 -0.32 16.41 8.91
CA LYS A 59 -0.36 17.25 10.12
C LYS A 59 0.65 18.40 10.08
N GLU A 60 1.90 18.11 9.73
CA GLU A 60 3.00 19.09 9.78
C GLU A 60 3.02 20.00 8.56
N CYS A 61 2.82 19.42 7.36
CA CYS A 61 2.98 20.14 6.10
C CYS A 61 1.65 20.45 5.40
N LYS A 62 0.50 20.06 5.98
CA LYS A 62 -0.85 20.17 5.36
C LYS A 62 -0.92 19.54 3.97
N ILE A 63 -0.07 18.54 3.71
CA ILE A 63 -0.07 17.82 2.44
C ILE A 63 -1.29 16.89 2.43
N PHE A 64 -2.15 17.05 1.43
CA PHE A 64 -3.27 16.13 1.24
C PHE A 64 -2.77 14.74 0.84
N VAL A 65 -3.50 13.71 1.27
CA VAL A 65 -3.20 12.29 0.98
C VAL A 65 -3.03 12.05 -0.53
N MET A 66 -3.81 12.74 -1.38
CA MET A 66 -3.67 12.62 -2.83
C MET A 66 -2.33 13.17 -3.34
N THR A 67 -1.85 14.29 -2.80
CA THR A 67 -0.56 14.88 -3.18
C THR A 67 0.60 14.01 -2.71
N PHE A 68 0.47 13.38 -1.54
CA PHE A 68 1.41 12.38 -1.04
C PHE A 68 1.44 11.14 -1.94
N TYR A 69 0.28 10.65 -2.37
CA TYR A 69 0.17 9.56 -3.33
C TYR A 69 0.81 9.91 -4.69
N SER A 70 0.60 11.12 -5.20
CA SER A 70 1.27 11.58 -6.43
C SER A 70 2.78 11.61 -6.30
N LYS A 71 3.33 12.02 -5.13
CA LYS A 71 4.77 11.95 -4.87
C LYS A 71 5.28 10.51 -4.97
N ILE A 72 4.60 9.57 -4.34
CA ILE A 72 4.94 8.14 -4.41
C ILE A 72 4.86 7.65 -5.85
N TRP A 73 3.82 8.03 -6.60
CA TRP A 73 3.69 7.70 -8.02
C TRP A 73 4.86 8.20 -8.87
N HIS A 74 5.34 9.41 -8.62
CA HIS A 74 6.53 9.95 -9.28
C HIS A 74 7.81 9.19 -8.92
N VAL A 75 8.00 8.83 -7.64
CA VAL A 75 9.14 8.02 -7.19
C VAL A 75 9.10 6.62 -7.82
N ILE A 76 7.91 6.03 -7.94
CA ILE A 76 7.73 4.76 -8.65
C ILE A 76 8.14 4.93 -10.12
N ASN A 77 7.60 5.94 -10.80
CA ASN A 77 7.90 6.17 -12.21
C ASN A 77 9.40 6.46 -12.45
N SER A 78 10.09 7.14 -11.53
CA SER A 78 11.54 7.34 -11.61
C SER A 78 12.34 6.06 -11.38
N VAL A 79 11.90 5.16 -10.50
CA VAL A 79 12.51 3.83 -10.36
C VAL A 79 12.29 2.96 -11.61
N PHE A 80 11.15 3.14 -12.30
CA PHE A 80 10.84 2.44 -13.56
C PHE A 80 11.42 3.10 -14.82
N LEU A 81 11.90 4.35 -14.76
CA LEU A 81 12.52 5.05 -15.90
C LEU A 81 13.79 4.33 -16.42
N HIS A 82 14.44 3.50 -15.61
CA HIS A 82 15.56 2.65 -16.03
C HIS A 82 15.14 1.39 -16.82
N LYS A 83 13.83 1.19 -17.08
CA LYS A 83 13.28 0.05 -17.83
C LYS A 83 12.59 0.46 -19.14
N VAL A 84 12.88 1.65 -19.65
CA VAL A 84 12.47 2.02 -21.02
C VAL A 84 13.64 1.64 -21.96
N PRO A 85 13.41 0.82 -23.01
CA PRO A 85 14.45 0.39 -23.96
C PRO A 85 14.99 1.55 -24.81
#